data_AF-A0A840V4R5-F1
#
_entry.id   AF-A0A840V4R5-F1
#
_cell.length_a   1.000
_cell.length_b   1.000
_cell.length_c   1.000
_cell.angle_alpha   90.00
_cell.angle_beta   90.00
_cell.angle_gamma   90.00
#
_symmetry.space_group_name_H-M   'P 1'
#
loop_
_entity.id
_entity.type
_entity.pdbx_description
1 polymer ?
#
loop_
_entity_poly.entity_id
_entity_poly.type
_entity_poly.pdbx_seq_one_letter_code
_entity_poly.pdbx_strand_id
1 'polypeptide(L)'
;MRGSPIFRTLFLVLGLVLAAAGVHTLTRPRTPVAPSFSPAATTSPAKAQSIPFELTLSAAAREVVIESNGETQTFTPAGPLLSGHLLATGEHPTIFLTILWVEADATPRFAKLRLEPPGSATRSHTFDAVGDLEDVWEPHLH
;
A
#
# COMPACT_ATOMS: atom_id res chain seq x y z
N MET A 1 -16.22 25.33 68.50
CA MET A 1 -16.44 25.84 67.13
C MET A 1 -17.35 24.88 66.38
N ARG A 2 -18.66 25.13 66.36
CA ARG A 2 -19.63 24.31 65.61
C ARG A 2 -19.72 24.89 64.20
N GLY A 3 -19.19 24.18 63.20
CA GLY A 3 -19.23 24.61 61.80
C GLY A 3 -20.68 24.75 61.34
N SER A 4 -21.02 25.91 60.75
CA SER A 4 -22.39 26.19 60.33
C SER A 4 -22.80 25.27 59.17
N PRO A 5 -23.97 24.60 59.27
CA PRO A 5 -24.46 23.66 58.25
C PRO A 5 -24.75 24.34 56.90
N ILE A 6 -24.93 25.66 56.88
CA ILE A 6 -25.19 26.47 55.68
C ILE A 6 -23.97 26.52 54.76
N PHE A 7 -22.76 26.59 55.32
CA PHE A 7 -21.56 26.59 54.49
C PHE A 7 -21.34 25.23 53.81
N ARG A 8 -21.67 24.13 54.49
CA ARG A 8 -21.55 22.78 53.90
C ARG A 8 -22.48 22.58 52.71
N THR A 9 -23.74 23.03 52.82
CA THR A 9 -24.68 22.94 51.70
C THR A 9 -24.28 23.86 50.55
N LEU A 10 -23.75 25.05 50.83
CA LEU A 10 -23.24 25.96 49.79
C LEU A 10 -22.09 25.34 49.00
N PHE A 11 -21.10 24.73 49.68
CA PHE A 11 -19.99 24.04 49.02
C PHE A 11 -20.44 22.82 48.21
N LEU A 12 -21.42 22.05 48.72
CA LEU A 12 -21.99 20.91 48.01
C LEU A 12 -22.73 21.34 46.73
N VAL A 13 -23.56 22.38 46.79
CA VAL A 13 -24.27 22.91 45.62
C VAL A 13 -23.29 23.47 44.60
N LEU A 14 -22.27 24.20 45.04
CA LEU A 14 -21.25 24.73 44.15
C LEU A 14 -20.45 23.61 43.44
N GLY A 15 -20.07 22.56 44.19
CA GLY A 15 -19.41 21.39 43.62
C GLY A 15 -20.27 20.67 42.60
N LEU A 16 -21.58 20.55 42.86
CA LEU A 16 -22.52 19.91 41.95
C LEU A 16 -22.69 20.70 40.65
N VAL A 17 -22.76 22.04 40.73
CA VAL A 17 -22.85 22.91 39.54
C VAL A 17 -21.57 22.82 38.70
N LEU A 18 -20.39 22.83 39.33
CA LEU A 18 -19.11 22.68 38.63
C LEU A 18 -18.98 21.33 37.93
N ALA A 19 -19.39 20.24 38.59
CA ALA A 19 -19.40 18.91 37.99
C ALA A 19 -20.34 18.82 36.78
N ALA A 20 -21.56 19.38 36.90
CA ALA A 20 -22.53 19.41 35.80
C ALA A 20 -22.01 20.22 34.59
N ALA A 21 -21.36 21.36 34.83
CA ALA A 21 -20.75 22.17 33.77
C ALA A 21 -19.59 21.42 33.08
N GLY A 22 -18.75 20.73 33.84
CA GLY A 22 -17.67 19.91 33.31
C GLY A 22 -18.17 18.80 32.38
N VAL A 23 -19.15 18.01 32.84
CA VAL A 23 -19.76 16.94 32.03
C VAL A 23 -20.37 17.51 30.74
N HIS A 24 -21.10 18.62 30.84
CA HIS A 24 -21.73 19.24 29.67
C HIS A 24 -20.70 19.72 28.62
N THR A 25 -19.51 20.16 29.03
CA THR A 25 -18.45 20.53 28.07
C THR A 25 -17.81 19.33 27.37
N LEU A 26 -17.67 18.20 28.08
CA LEU A 26 -17.10 16.96 27.54
C LEU A 26 -18.05 16.24 26.59
N THR A 27 -19.37 16.35 26.82
CA THR A 27 -20.38 15.70 25.97
C THR A 27 -20.82 16.56 24.79
N ARG A 28 -20.18 17.72 24.52
CA ARG A 28 -20.50 18.49 23.32
C ARG A 28 -20.12 17.68 22.09
N PRO A 29 -21.07 17.41 21.17
CA PRO A 29 -20.75 16.74 19.93
C PRO A 29 -19.74 17.59 19.16
N ARG A 30 -18.56 17.03 18.93
CA ARG A 30 -17.51 17.64 18.13
C ARG A 30 -18.08 17.80 16.72
N THR A 31 -18.30 19.02 16.27
CA THR A 31 -18.68 19.27 14.88
C THR A 31 -17.62 18.62 14.00
N PRO A 32 -17.99 17.70 13.09
CA PRO A 32 -17.02 17.11 12.20
C PRO A 32 -16.45 18.24 11.35
N VAL A 33 -15.18 18.58 11.58
CA VAL A 33 -14.41 19.37 10.63
C VAL A 33 -14.33 18.49 9.39
N ALA A 34 -15.10 18.85 8.36
CA ALA A 34 -14.97 18.22 7.06
C ALA A 34 -13.49 18.30 6.67
N PRO A 35 -12.83 17.20 6.27
CA PRO A 35 -11.48 17.28 5.76
C PRO A 35 -11.53 18.18 4.53
N SER A 36 -10.93 19.37 4.64
CA SER A 36 -10.60 20.17 3.46
C SER A 36 -9.47 19.45 2.75
N PHE A 37 -9.83 18.45 1.94
CA PHE A 37 -9.00 17.98 0.86
C PHE A 37 -8.80 19.17 -0.07
N SER A 38 -7.68 19.87 0.12
CA SER A 38 -7.12 20.65 -0.97
C SER A 38 -6.82 19.63 -2.06
N PRO A 39 -7.43 19.72 -3.26
CA PRO A 39 -7.01 18.87 -4.36
C PRO A 39 -5.53 19.16 -4.55
N ALA A 40 -4.70 18.14 -4.26
CA ALA A 40 -3.29 18.17 -4.55
C ALA A 40 -3.14 18.70 -5.97
N ALA A 41 -2.25 19.68 -6.15
CA ALA A 41 -1.96 20.28 -7.44
C ALA A 41 -1.94 19.17 -8.50
N THR A 42 -2.80 19.31 -9.51
CA THR A 42 -2.90 18.43 -10.66
C THR A 42 -1.51 18.31 -11.26
N THR A 43 -0.76 17.32 -10.79
CA THR A 43 0.39 16.80 -11.50
C THR A 43 -0.22 16.26 -12.77
N SER A 44 0.19 16.83 -13.91
CA SER A 44 -0.18 16.30 -15.22
C SER A 44 -0.18 14.78 -15.14
N PRO A 45 -1.26 14.07 -15.52
CA PRO A 45 -1.32 12.63 -15.37
C PRO A 45 -0.07 12.06 -16.01
N ALA A 46 0.81 11.48 -15.18
CA ALA A 46 2.03 10.89 -15.67
C ALA A 46 1.62 9.93 -16.80
N LYS A 47 2.18 10.14 -17.98
CA LYS A 47 1.75 9.42 -19.17
C LYS A 47 2.12 7.96 -18.95
N ALA A 48 1.13 7.07 -18.90
CA ALA A 48 1.38 5.64 -18.83
C ALA A 48 2.26 5.23 -20.01
N GLN A 49 3.38 4.59 -19.72
CA GLN A 49 4.38 4.15 -20.67
C GLN A 49 4.35 2.63 -20.73
N SER A 50 4.33 2.10 -21.95
CA SER A 50 4.49 0.66 -22.20
C SER A 50 5.98 0.32 -22.14
N ILE A 51 6.35 -0.55 -21.20
CA ILE A 51 7.73 -0.95 -20.93
C ILE A 51 7.88 -2.43 -21.25
N PRO A 52 8.73 -2.80 -22.22
CA PRO A 52 9.11 -4.19 -22.45
C PRO A 52 9.71 -4.82 -21.20
N PHE A 53 9.32 -6.06 -20.94
CA PHE A 53 9.89 -6.86 -19.86
C PHE A 53 10.33 -8.24 -20.33
N GLU A 54 11.30 -8.79 -19.60
CA GLU A 54 11.68 -10.19 -19.63
C GLU A 54 11.64 -10.74 -18.20
N LEU A 55 10.92 -11.83 -17.98
CA LEU A 55 10.86 -12.55 -16.71
C LEU A 55 11.48 -13.94 -16.89
N THR A 56 12.59 -14.18 -16.19
CA THR A 56 13.26 -15.48 -16.16
C THR A 56 12.88 -16.21 -14.88
N LEU A 57 12.40 -17.44 -15.01
CA LEU A 57 11.99 -18.31 -13.92
C LEU A 57 13.06 -19.39 -13.67
N SER A 58 13.32 -19.69 -12.41
CA SER A 58 14.24 -20.77 -12.03
C SER A 58 13.64 -22.18 -12.22
N ALA A 59 12.31 -22.30 -12.24
CA ALA A 59 11.58 -23.56 -12.38
C ALA A 59 10.29 -23.36 -13.19
N ALA A 60 9.61 -24.46 -13.50
CA ALA A 60 8.31 -24.42 -14.18
C ALA A 60 7.24 -23.82 -13.24
N ALA A 61 6.50 -22.84 -13.75
CA ALA A 61 5.37 -22.23 -13.05
C ALA A 61 4.04 -22.63 -13.70
N ARG A 62 3.01 -22.82 -12.87
CA ARG A 62 1.64 -23.04 -13.34
C ARG A 62 0.99 -21.71 -13.74
N GLU A 63 1.33 -20.66 -13.01
CA GLU A 63 0.73 -19.34 -13.15
C GLU A 63 1.74 -18.27 -12.73
N VAL A 64 1.79 -17.20 -13.50
CA VAL A 64 2.52 -15.97 -13.17
C VAL A 64 1.52 -14.83 -13.26
N VAL A 65 1.41 -14.03 -12.21
CA VAL A 65 0.59 -12.82 -12.17
C VAL A 65 1.51 -11.64 -11.98
N ILE A 66 1.41 -10.65 -12.87
CA ILE A 66 2.11 -9.38 -12.75
C ILE A 66 1.06 -8.29 -12.66
N GLU A 67 1.07 -7.53 -11.57
CA GLU A 67 0.23 -6.35 -11.43
C GLU A 67 1.08 -5.08 -11.48
N SER A 68 0.71 -4.15 -12.34
CA SER A 68 1.33 -2.82 -12.40
C SER A 68 0.31 -1.77 -12.79
N ASN A 69 0.35 -0.62 -12.13
CA ASN A 69 -0.53 0.52 -12.42
C ASN A 69 -2.05 0.15 -12.40
N GLY A 70 -2.44 -0.78 -11.53
CA GLY A 70 -3.82 -1.29 -11.41
C GLY A 70 -4.26 -2.21 -12.55
N GLU A 71 -3.36 -2.59 -13.44
CA GLU A 71 -3.59 -3.62 -14.45
C GLU A 71 -2.95 -4.93 -14.01
N THR A 72 -3.74 -6.01 -14.02
CA THR A 72 -3.28 -7.36 -13.71
C THR A 72 -3.15 -8.17 -14.99
N GLN A 73 -1.96 -8.72 -15.24
CA GLN A 73 -1.68 -9.63 -16.34
C GLN A 73 -1.38 -11.02 -15.79
N THR A 74 -2.16 -12.01 -16.21
CA THR A 74 -1.98 -13.42 -15.82
C THR A 74 -1.44 -14.22 -17.00
N PHE A 75 -0.39 -15.01 -16.73
CA PHE A 75 0.29 -15.84 -17.71
C PHE A 75 0.32 -17.30 -17.27
N THR A 76 0.16 -18.20 -18.24
CA THR A 76 0.46 -19.63 -18.09
C THR A 76 1.73 -19.93 -18.87
N PRO A 77 2.91 -19.95 -18.22
CA PRO A 77 4.16 -20.03 -18.94
C PRO A 77 4.41 -21.41 -19.56
N ALA A 78 4.79 -21.43 -20.84
CA ALA A 78 5.21 -22.64 -21.54
C ALA A 78 6.67 -23.00 -21.29
N GLY A 79 7.45 -22.13 -20.64
CA GLY A 79 8.87 -22.30 -20.41
C GLY A 79 9.42 -21.31 -19.37
N PRO A 80 10.75 -21.30 -19.17
CA PRO A 80 11.39 -20.51 -18.11
C PRO A 80 11.51 -19.01 -18.44
N LEU A 81 11.17 -18.58 -19.66
CA LEU A 81 11.26 -17.19 -20.08
C LEU A 81 9.88 -16.70 -20.51
N LEU A 82 9.43 -15.59 -19.92
CA LEU A 82 8.27 -14.83 -20.38
C LEU A 82 8.76 -13.44 -20.83
N SER A 83 8.14 -12.93 -21.87
CA SER A 83 8.38 -11.57 -22.35
C SER A 83 7.06 -10.90 -22.67
N GLY A 84 6.97 -9.60 -22.43
CA GLY A 84 5.75 -8.84 -22.68
C GLY A 84 5.97 -7.36 -22.48
N HIS A 85 4.88 -6.65 -22.22
CA HIS A 85 4.91 -5.22 -21.94
C HIS A 85 4.08 -4.92 -20.69
N LEU A 86 4.63 -4.10 -19.79
CA LEU A 86 3.93 -3.59 -18.61
C LEU A 86 3.57 -2.13 -18.83
N LEU A 87 2.40 -1.71 -18.35
CA LEU A 87 2.08 -0.29 -18.25
C LEU A 87 2.61 0.25 -16.92
N ALA A 88 3.54 1.19 -17.00
CA ALA A 88 4.08 1.90 -15.86
C ALA A 88 3.71 3.37 -15.92
N THR A 89 3.38 3.95 -14.77
CA THR A 89 3.03 5.37 -14.65
C THR A 89 3.93 6.03 -13.60
N GLY A 90 4.62 7.10 -14.01
CA GLY A 90 5.53 7.84 -13.13
C GLY A 90 6.94 7.24 -13.04
N GLU A 91 7.79 7.89 -12.24
CA GLU A 91 9.21 7.52 -12.07
C GLU A 91 9.40 6.28 -11.17
N HIS A 92 8.39 5.94 -10.38
CA HIS A 92 8.43 4.85 -9.39
C HIS A 92 7.18 3.97 -9.51
N PRO A 93 7.01 3.18 -10.60
CA PRO A 93 5.87 2.28 -10.67
C PRO A 93 6.03 1.16 -9.65
N THR A 94 4.94 0.76 -9.01
CA THR A 94 4.90 -0.44 -8.16
C THR A 94 4.56 -1.64 -9.05
N ILE A 95 5.33 -2.71 -8.91
CA ILE A 95 5.13 -3.98 -9.62
C ILE A 95 4.96 -5.08 -8.58
N PHE A 96 3.80 -5.72 -8.56
CA PHE A 96 3.57 -6.91 -7.76
C PHE A 96 3.77 -8.14 -8.64
N LEU A 97 4.51 -9.12 -8.12
CA LEU A 97 4.78 -10.38 -8.80
C LEU A 97 4.31 -11.53 -7.93
N THR A 98 3.38 -12.32 -8.45
CA THR A 98 2.99 -13.60 -7.87
C THR A 98 3.37 -14.72 -8.83
N ILE A 99 4.04 -15.75 -8.33
CA ILE A 99 4.37 -16.94 -9.11
C ILE A 99 3.92 -18.15 -8.32
N LEU A 100 3.02 -18.91 -8.94
CA LEU A 100 2.62 -20.21 -8.46
C LEU A 100 3.41 -21.26 -9.22
N TRP A 101 4.17 -22.07 -8.51
CA TRP A 101 4.99 -23.08 -9.15
C TRP A 101 4.19 -24.34 -9.47
N VAL A 102 4.67 -25.15 -10.43
CA VAL A 102 4.06 -26.46 -10.71
C VAL A 102 4.22 -27.39 -9.50
N GLU A 103 5.42 -27.45 -8.94
CA GLU A 103 5.74 -28.28 -7.78
C GLU A 103 5.78 -27.39 -6.53
N ALA A 104 4.73 -27.42 -5.70
CA ALA A 104 4.72 -26.69 -4.44
C ALA A 104 5.52 -27.45 -3.37
N ASP A 105 6.84 -27.29 -3.39
CA ASP A 105 7.77 -27.83 -2.40
C ASP A 105 8.49 -26.70 -1.64
N ALA A 106 9.19 -27.07 -0.56
CA ALA A 106 9.98 -26.12 0.23
C ALA A 106 11.36 -25.83 -0.41
N THR A 107 11.46 -25.90 -1.74
CA THR A 107 12.72 -25.65 -2.44
C THR A 107 12.89 -24.15 -2.67
N PRO A 108 14.08 -23.57 -2.40
CA PRO A 108 14.37 -22.19 -2.74
C PRO A 108 14.28 -21.97 -4.24
N ARG A 109 13.49 -20.97 -4.65
CA ARG A 109 13.31 -20.61 -6.05
C ARG A 109 13.41 -19.10 -6.22
N PHE A 110 13.75 -18.70 -7.43
CA PHE A 110 13.82 -17.30 -7.79
C PHE A 110 13.18 -17.02 -9.14
N ALA A 111 12.85 -15.76 -9.35
CA ALA A 111 12.49 -15.18 -10.62
C ALA A 111 13.22 -13.86 -10.81
N LYS A 112 13.71 -13.61 -12.02
CA LYS A 112 14.41 -12.38 -12.38
C LYS A 112 13.58 -11.60 -13.37
N LEU A 113 13.11 -10.42 -12.98
CA LEU A 113 12.42 -9.49 -13.85
C LEU A 113 13.40 -8.45 -14.37
N ARG A 114 13.41 -8.23 -15.67
CA ARG A 114 14.16 -7.20 -16.38
C ARG A 114 13.18 -6.29 -17.09
N LEU A 115 13.35 -4.98 -16.91
CA LEU A 115 12.57 -3.94 -17.57
C LEU A 115 13.47 -3.12 -18.48
N GLU A 116 12.96 -2.78 -19.66
CA GLU A 116 13.69 -1.98 -20.64
C GLU A 116 12.90 -0.71 -21.01
N PRO A 117 12.83 0.29 -20.11
CA PRO A 117 12.11 1.53 -20.39
C PRO A 117 12.75 2.23 -21.59
N PRO A 118 11.96 2.68 -22.59
CA PRO A 118 12.52 3.26 -23.78
C PRO A 118 13.15 4.62 -23.47
N GLY A 119 14.44 4.76 -23.79
CA GLY A 119 15.21 5.98 -23.52
C GLY A 119 15.94 5.98 -22.17
N SER A 120 15.79 4.93 -21.36
CA SER A 120 16.37 4.85 -20.02
C SER A 120 17.19 3.57 -19.83
N ALA A 121 17.93 3.48 -18.72
CA ALA A 121 18.71 2.29 -18.42
C ALA A 121 17.82 1.09 -18.09
N THR A 122 18.20 -0.09 -18.56
CA THR A 122 17.61 -1.36 -18.16
C THR A 122 17.64 -1.52 -16.65
N ARG A 123 16.52 -1.94 -16.06
CA ARG A 123 16.42 -2.28 -14.64
C ARG A 123 16.21 -3.78 -14.48
N SER A 124 16.76 -4.35 -13.42
CA SER A 124 16.53 -5.76 -13.10
C SER A 124 16.40 -5.97 -11.61
N HIS A 125 15.52 -6.88 -11.23
CA HIS A 125 15.32 -7.31 -9.85
C HIS A 125 15.19 -8.84 -9.81
N THR A 126 15.71 -9.45 -8.74
CA THR A 126 15.59 -10.89 -8.51
C THR A 126 14.73 -11.06 -7.27
N PHE A 127 13.60 -11.72 -7.45
CA PHE A 127 12.70 -12.12 -6.39
C PHE A 127 13.05 -13.56 -6.00
N ASP A 128 13.19 -13.83 -4.70
CA ASP A 128 13.48 -15.17 -4.19
C ASP A 128 12.57 -15.51 -3.01
N ALA A 129 12.11 -16.75 -2.99
CA ALA A 129 11.20 -17.26 -1.96
C ALA A 129 11.37 -18.77 -1.78
N VAL A 130 10.81 -19.28 -0.69
CA VAL A 130 10.64 -20.71 -0.45
C VAL A 130 9.20 -21.08 -0.74
N GLY A 131 8.97 -21.95 -1.73
CA GLY A 131 7.63 -22.25 -2.23
C GLY A 131 7.14 -21.21 -3.24
N ASP A 132 5.82 -20.99 -3.30
CA ASP A 132 5.20 -19.98 -4.16
C ASP A 132 5.72 -18.57 -3.81
N LEU A 133 5.86 -17.73 -4.83
CA LEU A 133 6.47 -16.41 -4.72
C LEU A 133 5.39 -15.33 -4.74
N GLU A 134 5.42 -14.40 -3.79
CA GLU A 134 4.60 -13.19 -3.76
C GLU A 134 5.45 -12.05 -3.22
N ASP A 135 5.78 -11.08 -4.07
CA ASP A 135 6.69 -10.00 -3.72
C ASP A 135 6.41 -8.73 -4.54
N VAL A 136 7.04 -7.62 -4.16
CA VAL A 136 6.83 -6.28 -4.73
C VAL A 136 8.16 -5.61 -5.07
N TRP A 137 8.18 -4.89 -6.19
CA TRP A 137 9.32 -4.09 -6.60
C TRP A 137 8.90 -2.69 -7.08
N GLU A 138 9.64 -1.68 -6.65
CA GLU A 138 9.47 -0.28 -7.03
C GLU A 138 10.72 0.24 -7.77
N PRO A 139 10.88 -0.07 -9.07
CA PRO A 139 12.00 0.42 -9.85
C PRO A 139 12.02 1.94 -9.97
N HIS A 140 13.21 2.52 -10.00
CA HIS A 140 13.41 3.93 -10.37
C HIS A 140 13.61 4.04 -11.89
N LEU A 141 12.58 4.54 -12.57
CA LEU A 141 12.54 4.82 -14.00
C LEU A 141 12.79 6.33 -14.20
N HIS A 142 13.87 6.67 -14.92
CA HIS A 142 14.23 8.06 -15.25
C HIS A 142 13.75 8.43 -16.64
#